data_AF-A0A6J5F6F3-F1
#
_entry.id   AF-A0A6J5F6F3-F1
#
_cell.length_a   1.000
_cell.length_b   1.000
_cell.length_c   1.000
_cell.angle_alpha   90.00
_cell.angle_beta   90.00
_cell.angle_gamma   90.00
#
_symmetry.space_group_name_H-M   'P 1'
#
loop_
_entity.id
_entity.type
_entity.pdbx_description
1 polymer ?
#
loop_
_entity_poly.entity_id
_entity_poly.type
_entity_poly.pdbx_seq_one_letter_code
_entity_poly.pdbx_strand_id
1 'polypeptide(L)'
;MQAQHSLGALRDLGMDDRALMLTDKAGEHGSVGDPYGLLAASDGAAPSGAEMHQLLERLTPVPEDKRPVAMRRAEGGTWQDPQTLAHYAQIGAKLYRVAKDEAASTEGYVVWNPVDATGNARERTVRLENRDGQWQQARNAPGLKGGAPEPVLRVMDADAAKQVDLPVPQAYANANRVRQFGLNNERPLPVSETETVSEVRKFLSECAKDVTRREGFAQGFDEYFDVSAQQPDGTYIPSEETHTELKEYFTRLYDKSETFRSLYNFAADSSRIDPIQRWLLAMGERDDIKYEVSNDLREMYAPHPDMAVDYPAKFLSKNGEFVDIDSKVALVHEMTHLLTGLKDPDLAFWNEAGVDRSVAHTVRQFGLGERGAVEYFTQRILREADAKVPQRQTYLVMTSAVKAHVEKNNVANYVELDRYVSLQDDYLAALFPGAVEQPAFGRARAHESDRFVGSDPDNKHYSGPTGSGKFDLDPVYWKPS
;
A
#
# COMPACT_ATOMS: atom_id res chain seq x y z
N MET A 1 16.40 6.74 -46.03
CA MET A 1 15.43 7.87 -45.93
C MET A 1 14.03 7.49 -46.42
N GLN A 2 13.82 6.99 -47.64
CA GLN A 2 12.46 6.70 -48.15
C GLN A 2 11.72 5.60 -47.36
N ALA A 3 12.43 4.59 -46.84
CA ALA A 3 11.88 3.56 -45.97
C ALA A 3 11.47 4.07 -44.58
N GLN A 4 12.23 5.01 -43.99
CA GLN A 4 11.93 5.61 -42.68
C GLN A 4 10.71 6.52 -42.74
N HIS A 5 10.55 7.29 -43.82
CA HIS A 5 9.34 8.08 -44.05
C HIS A 5 8.10 7.20 -44.26
N SER A 6 8.26 6.05 -44.91
CA SER A 6 7.15 5.09 -45.12
C SER A 6 6.77 4.36 -43.83
N LEU A 7 7.72 4.09 -42.94
CA LEU A 7 7.50 3.47 -41.63
C LEU A 7 6.80 4.43 -40.64
N GLY A 8 7.17 5.71 -40.65
CA GLY A 8 6.47 6.74 -39.86
C GLY A 8 5.00 6.86 -40.28
N ALA A 9 4.74 6.94 -41.59
CA ALA A 9 3.38 7.04 -42.12
C ALA A 9 2.48 5.82 -41.81
N LEU A 10 3.05 4.62 -41.67
CA LEU A 10 2.30 3.40 -41.33
C LEU A 10 1.96 3.31 -39.83
N ARG A 11 2.85 3.81 -38.96
CA ARG A 11 2.59 3.94 -37.51
C ARG A 11 1.54 4.99 -37.20
N ASP A 12 1.58 6.12 -37.88
CA ASP A 12 0.59 7.20 -37.71
C ASP A 12 -0.83 6.76 -38.15
N LEU A 13 -0.94 5.68 -38.93
CA LEU A 13 -2.19 5.08 -39.38
C LEU A 13 -2.63 3.86 -38.54
N GLY A 14 -1.94 3.54 -37.44
CA GLY A 14 -2.28 2.43 -36.54
C GLY A 14 -2.15 1.04 -37.18
N MET A 15 -1.33 0.92 -38.24
CA MET A 15 -1.08 -0.33 -38.95
C MET A 15 0.26 -0.94 -38.55
N ASP A 16 0.45 -1.15 -37.25
CA ASP A 16 1.72 -1.56 -36.64
C ASP A 16 2.26 -2.88 -37.21
N ASP A 17 1.38 -3.83 -37.53
CA ASP A 17 1.75 -5.13 -38.11
C ASP A 17 2.33 -5.01 -39.53
N ARG A 18 1.88 -4.03 -40.32
CA ARG A 18 2.39 -3.77 -41.67
C ARG A 18 3.68 -2.95 -41.66
N ALA A 19 3.83 -2.05 -40.70
CA ALA A 19 5.11 -1.42 -40.42
C ALA A 19 6.15 -2.48 -40.00
N LEU A 20 5.75 -3.47 -39.20
CA LEU A 20 6.58 -4.62 -38.80
C LEU A 20 7.09 -5.43 -40.01
N MET A 21 6.21 -5.86 -40.92
CA MET A 21 6.60 -6.62 -42.13
C MET A 21 7.57 -5.88 -43.05
N LEU A 22 7.46 -4.54 -43.13
CA LEU A 22 8.36 -3.71 -43.93
C LEU A 22 9.75 -3.59 -43.28
N THR A 23 9.81 -3.71 -41.96
CA THR A 23 11.06 -3.74 -41.19
C THR A 23 11.81 -5.06 -41.43
N ASP A 24 11.07 -6.18 -41.50
CA ASP A 24 11.63 -7.52 -41.80
C ASP A 24 12.25 -7.58 -43.21
N LYS A 25 11.57 -7.02 -44.22
CA LYS A 25 12.12 -6.93 -45.60
C LYS A 25 13.31 -6.00 -45.73
N ALA A 26 13.42 -4.98 -44.87
CA ALA A 26 14.58 -4.09 -44.85
C ALA A 26 15.78 -4.72 -44.12
N GLY A 27 15.53 -5.62 -43.16
CA GLY A 27 16.56 -6.40 -42.45
C GLY A 27 17.34 -7.37 -43.34
N GLU A 28 16.75 -7.85 -44.45
CA GLU A 28 17.41 -8.73 -45.43
C GLU A 28 18.52 -8.03 -46.26
N HIS A 29 18.56 -6.70 -46.31
CA HIS A 29 19.49 -5.93 -47.16
C HIS A 29 20.61 -5.18 -46.42
N GLY A 30 20.85 -5.55 -45.15
CA GLY A 30 22.05 -5.16 -44.42
C GLY A 30 21.92 -3.89 -43.58
N SER A 31 22.52 -3.98 -42.38
CA SER A 31 22.78 -2.89 -41.44
C SER A 31 21.54 -2.28 -40.75
N VAL A 32 20.89 -3.05 -39.88
CA VAL A 32 20.48 -2.52 -38.58
C VAL A 32 21.55 -3.00 -37.60
N GLY A 33 22.19 -2.05 -36.92
CA GLY A 33 23.52 -2.16 -36.31
C GLY A 33 23.79 -3.44 -35.52
N ASP A 34 25.08 -3.79 -35.47
CA ASP A 34 25.65 -4.81 -34.59
C ASP A 34 24.86 -4.92 -33.27
N PRO A 35 24.22 -6.06 -32.97
CA PRO A 35 23.46 -6.25 -31.73
C PRO A 35 24.34 -6.17 -30.47
N TYR A 36 25.68 -6.16 -30.63
CA TYR A 36 26.68 -5.91 -29.58
C TYR A 36 27.41 -4.57 -29.73
N GLY A 37 27.10 -3.77 -30.76
CA GLY A 37 27.74 -2.49 -31.08
C GLY A 37 27.42 -1.33 -30.11
N LEU A 38 26.71 -1.61 -29.03
CA LEU A 38 26.52 -0.71 -27.89
C LEU A 38 27.45 -1.03 -26.70
N LEU A 39 28.35 -2.03 -26.80
CA LEU A 39 29.42 -2.21 -25.83
C LEU A 39 30.45 -1.05 -25.84
N ALA A 40 30.43 -0.19 -26.88
CA ALA A 40 31.29 1.00 -26.96
C ALA A 40 30.58 2.32 -26.59
N ALA A 41 29.27 2.31 -26.33
CA ALA A 41 28.54 3.47 -25.81
C ALA A 41 28.16 3.31 -24.32
N SER A 42 28.56 2.20 -23.68
CA SER A 42 28.28 1.91 -22.28
C SER A 42 29.24 2.55 -21.28
N ASP A 43 30.19 3.38 -21.73
CA ASP A 43 30.98 4.25 -20.84
C ASP A 43 30.13 5.34 -20.14
N GLY A 44 28.82 5.43 -20.47
CA GLY A 44 27.88 6.37 -19.89
C GLY A 44 26.66 5.75 -19.20
N ALA A 45 26.58 4.43 -19.02
CA ALA A 45 25.52 3.85 -18.19
C ALA A 45 25.84 4.22 -16.72
N ALA A 46 25.10 5.20 -16.19
CA ALA A 46 25.28 5.70 -14.84
C ALA A 46 25.45 4.54 -13.84
N PRO A 47 26.34 4.66 -12.86
CA PRO A 47 26.54 3.63 -11.86
C PRO A 47 25.17 3.31 -11.24
N SER A 48 24.76 2.05 -11.37
CA SER A 48 23.56 1.58 -10.70
C SER A 48 23.75 1.85 -9.20
N GLY A 49 22.77 2.49 -8.55
CA GLY A 49 22.87 2.82 -7.12
C GLY A 49 23.29 1.62 -6.27
N ALA A 50 23.86 1.87 -5.09
CA ALA A 50 24.39 0.82 -4.21
C ALA A 50 23.38 -0.33 -3.97
N GLU A 51 22.10 0.01 -3.88
CA GLU A 51 20.97 -0.92 -3.78
C GLU A 51 20.88 -1.89 -4.95
N MET A 52 21.00 -1.38 -6.18
CA MET A 52 20.95 -2.19 -7.39
C MET A 52 22.19 -3.08 -7.48
N HIS A 53 23.37 -2.63 -7.01
CA HIS A 53 24.55 -3.50 -6.92
C HIS A 53 24.33 -4.71 -6.00
N GLN A 54 23.80 -4.51 -4.79
CA GLN A 54 23.49 -5.62 -3.88
C GLN A 54 22.45 -6.59 -4.46
N LEU A 55 21.44 -6.05 -5.14
CA LEU A 55 20.43 -6.86 -5.83
C LEU A 55 21.07 -7.69 -6.96
N LEU A 56 21.95 -7.09 -7.76
CA LEU A 56 22.65 -7.77 -8.85
C LEU A 56 23.57 -8.90 -8.37
N GLU A 57 24.11 -8.84 -7.15
CA GLU A 57 24.93 -9.92 -6.57
C GLU A 57 24.13 -11.21 -6.38
N ARG A 58 22.80 -11.10 -6.21
CA ARG A 58 21.89 -12.25 -6.07
C ARG A 58 21.41 -12.81 -7.42
N LEU A 59 21.63 -12.09 -8.51
CA LEU A 59 21.13 -12.46 -9.84
C LEU A 59 22.18 -13.20 -10.66
N THR A 60 21.73 -14.18 -11.44
CA THR A 60 22.59 -14.89 -12.39
C THR A 60 22.52 -14.22 -13.77
N PRO A 61 23.61 -13.61 -14.27
CA PRO A 61 23.62 -13.04 -15.61
C PRO A 61 23.56 -14.15 -16.67
N VAL A 62 23.08 -13.80 -17.86
CA VAL A 62 23.07 -14.70 -19.02
C VAL A 62 24.53 -14.96 -19.45
N PRO A 63 24.97 -16.23 -19.46
CA PRO A 63 26.30 -16.60 -19.96
C PRO A 63 26.50 -16.13 -21.39
N GLU A 64 27.73 -15.73 -21.74
CA GLU A 64 28.04 -15.17 -23.07
C GLU A 64 27.68 -16.12 -24.22
N ASP A 65 27.91 -17.41 -24.03
CA ASP A 65 27.58 -18.49 -24.98
C ASP A 65 26.07 -18.71 -25.15
N LYS A 66 25.24 -18.16 -24.26
CA LYS A 66 23.78 -18.26 -24.27
C LYS A 66 23.08 -16.95 -24.59
N ARG A 67 23.83 -15.90 -24.96
CA ARG A 67 23.23 -14.61 -25.34
C ARG A 67 22.57 -14.74 -26.72
N PRO A 68 21.36 -14.20 -26.92
CA PRO A 68 20.73 -14.19 -28.23
C PRO A 68 21.60 -13.45 -29.25
N VAL A 69 21.65 -13.98 -30.48
CA VAL A 69 22.44 -13.39 -31.57
C VAL A 69 21.84 -12.06 -32.05
N ALA A 70 20.51 -11.93 -31.97
CA ALA A 70 19.79 -10.71 -32.31
C ALA A 70 18.70 -10.42 -31.28
N MET A 71 18.53 -9.16 -30.92
CA MET A 71 17.48 -8.70 -30.01
C MET A 71 16.88 -7.39 -30.51
N ARG A 72 15.61 -7.15 -30.17
CA ARG A 72 14.90 -5.90 -30.46
C ARG A 72 14.39 -5.25 -29.19
N ARG A 73 14.25 -3.92 -29.15
CA ARG A 73 13.62 -3.27 -28.00
C ARG A 73 12.15 -3.67 -27.89
N ALA A 74 11.70 -3.89 -26.67
CA ALA A 74 10.35 -4.29 -26.30
C ALA A 74 9.79 -3.38 -25.18
N GLU A 75 8.60 -3.71 -24.67
CA GLU A 75 7.96 -2.97 -23.59
C GLU A 75 8.82 -2.91 -22.31
N GLY A 76 8.60 -1.87 -21.51
CA GLY A 76 9.23 -1.72 -20.19
C GLY A 76 10.77 -1.68 -20.23
N GLY A 77 11.36 -1.16 -21.30
CA GLY A 77 12.82 -1.01 -21.42
C GLY A 77 13.58 -2.33 -21.64
N THR A 78 12.88 -3.43 -21.92
CA THR A 78 13.50 -4.74 -22.19
C THR A 78 13.98 -4.90 -23.63
N TRP A 79 14.85 -5.88 -23.83
CA TRP A 79 15.21 -6.45 -25.12
C TRP A 79 14.51 -7.79 -25.28
N GLN A 80 13.97 -8.07 -26.46
CA GLN A 80 13.30 -9.32 -26.77
C GLN A 80 14.06 -10.07 -27.84
N ASP A 81 14.29 -11.36 -27.62
CA ASP A 81 14.75 -12.29 -28.65
C ASP A 81 13.58 -12.60 -29.61
N PRO A 82 13.69 -12.29 -30.91
CA PRO A 82 12.62 -12.52 -31.87
C PRO A 82 12.32 -14.01 -32.11
N GLN A 83 13.25 -14.92 -31.83
CA GLN A 83 13.06 -16.35 -32.05
C GLN A 83 12.31 -17.01 -30.91
N THR A 84 12.63 -16.64 -29.66
CA THR A 84 12.08 -17.28 -28.45
C THR A 84 11.03 -16.42 -27.74
N LEU A 85 10.90 -15.14 -28.11
CA LEU A 85 10.13 -14.11 -27.42
C LEU A 85 10.57 -13.88 -25.97
N ALA A 86 11.74 -14.39 -25.56
CA ALA A 86 12.29 -14.17 -24.24
C ALA A 86 12.71 -12.70 -24.06
N HIS A 87 12.46 -12.16 -22.87
CA HIS A 87 12.82 -10.79 -22.52
C HIS A 87 14.13 -10.75 -21.72
N TYR A 88 14.88 -9.68 -21.90
CA TYR A 88 16.18 -9.44 -21.32
C TYR A 88 16.30 -8.00 -20.83
N ALA A 89 16.91 -7.82 -19.66
CA ALA A 89 17.26 -6.54 -19.08
C ALA A 89 18.78 -6.35 -19.15
N GLN A 90 19.24 -5.28 -19.82
CA GLN A 90 20.64 -4.87 -19.78
C GLN A 90 20.83 -3.95 -18.57
N ILE A 91 21.56 -4.43 -17.56
CA ILE A 91 21.79 -3.70 -16.31
C ILE A 91 23.30 -3.59 -16.11
N GLY A 92 23.83 -2.37 -16.27
CA GLY A 92 25.27 -2.14 -16.38
C GLY A 92 25.86 -2.93 -17.55
N ALA A 93 26.98 -3.62 -17.31
CA ALA A 93 27.66 -4.44 -18.32
C ALA A 93 27.04 -5.83 -18.53
N LYS A 94 26.06 -6.23 -17.70
CA LYS A 94 25.51 -7.59 -17.69
C LYS A 94 24.09 -7.65 -18.28
N LEU A 95 23.80 -8.76 -18.95
CA LEU A 95 22.47 -9.07 -19.48
C LEU A 95 21.80 -10.08 -18.56
N TYR A 96 20.56 -9.83 -18.17
CA TYR A 96 19.75 -10.71 -17.33
C TYR A 96 18.51 -11.12 -18.09
N ARG A 97 18.13 -12.39 -18.02
CA ARG A 97 16.84 -12.84 -18.57
C ARG A 97 15.73 -12.47 -17.57
N VAL A 98 14.62 -11.96 -18.07
CA VAL A 98 13.49 -11.53 -17.25
C VAL A 98 12.18 -12.07 -17.81
N ALA A 99 11.20 -12.25 -16.93
CA ALA A 99 9.83 -12.60 -17.29
C ALA A 99 8.88 -11.57 -16.72
N LYS A 100 7.87 -11.18 -17.50
CA LYS A 100 6.86 -10.22 -17.05
C LYS A 100 6.11 -10.78 -15.84
N ASP A 101 6.00 -9.96 -14.81
CA ASP A 101 5.14 -10.23 -13.68
C ASP A 101 3.75 -9.69 -13.99
N GLU A 102 2.93 -10.51 -14.65
CA GLU A 102 1.54 -10.16 -14.99
C GLU A 102 0.69 -9.88 -13.74
N ALA A 103 1.10 -10.43 -12.60
CA ALA A 103 0.42 -10.21 -11.33
C ALA A 103 0.67 -8.80 -10.79
N ALA A 104 1.87 -8.25 -11.05
CA ALA A 104 2.36 -6.98 -10.55
C ALA A 104 2.39 -5.83 -11.57
N SER A 105 2.09 -6.14 -12.83
CA SER A 105 2.02 -5.15 -13.92
C SER A 105 0.61 -4.59 -14.10
N THR A 106 0.52 -3.32 -14.46
CA THR A 106 -0.73 -2.65 -14.88
C THR A 106 -0.52 -1.92 -16.21
N GLU A 107 -1.59 -1.37 -16.78
CA GLU A 107 -1.47 -0.51 -17.96
C GLU A 107 -0.54 0.68 -17.65
N GLY A 108 0.52 0.85 -18.46
CA GLY A 108 1.55 1.88 -18.26
C GLY A 108 2.63 1.58 -17.22
N TYR A 109 2.54 0.46 -16.49
CA TYR A 109 3.50 0.09 -15.45
C TYR A 109 3.86 -1.39 -15.53
N VAL A 110 5.07 -1.71 -16.00
CA VAL A 110 5.49 -3.10 -16.24
C VAL A 110 6.54 -3.53 -15.23
N VAL A 111 6.28 -4.65 -14.56
CA VAL A 111 7.16 -5.25 -13.57
C VAL A 111 7.74 -6.55 -14.12
N TRP A 112 9.02 -6.77 -13.86
CA TRP A 112 9.79 -7.89 -14.38
C TRP A 112 10.42 -8.70 -13.25
N ASN A 113 10.28 -10.02 -13.28
CA ASN A 113 10.99 -10.94 -12.41
C ASN A 113 12.24 -11.47 -13.12
N PRO A 114 13.43 -11.41 -12.51
CA PRO A 114 14.59 -12.13 -13.00
C PRO A 114 14.32 -13.63 -13.10
N VAL A 115 14.81 -14.22 -14.19
CA VAL A 115 14.78 -15.67 -14.39
C VAL A 115 16.18 -16.17 -14.72
N ASP A 116 16.42 -17.45 -14.45
CA ASP A 116 17.62 -18.11 -14.93
C ASP A 116 17.73 -18.08 -16.46
N ALA A 117 18.90 -18.42 -16.99
CA ALA A 117 19.13 -18.42 -18.45
C ALA A 117 18.13 -19.32 -19.21
N THR A 118 17.52 -20.32 -18.56
CA THR A 118 16.53 -21.21 -19.17
C THR A 118 15.08 -20.70 -19.07
N GLY A 119 14.81 -19.73 -18.19
CA GLY A 119 13.50 -19.11 -18.01
C GLY A 119 12.58 -19.82 -17.01
N ASN A 120 13.11 -20.83 -16.30
CA ASN A 120 12.34 -21.73 -15.45
C ASN A 120 12.41 -21.37 -13.96
N ALA A 121 13.51 -20.78 -13.50
CA ALA A 121 13.66 -20.37 -12.10
C ALA A 121 13.37 -18.87 -11.96
N ARG A 122 12.13 -18.53 -11.57
CA ARG A 122 11.72 -17.15 -11.26
C ARG A 122 12.17 -16.80 -9.85
N GLU A 123 13.00 -15.77 -9.72
CA GLU A 123 13.31 -15.18 -8.42
C GLU A 123 12.19 -14.19 -8.05
N ARG A 124 11.14 -14.70 -7.40
CA ARG A 124 9.92 -13.92 -7.10
C ARG A 124 10.15 -12.85 -6.02
N THR A 125 11.27 -12.91 -5.28
CA THR A 125 11.61 -11.89 -4.29
C THR A 125 12.23 -10.65 -4.90
N VAL A 126 12.63 -10.71 -6.17
CA VAL A 126 13.24 -9.59 -6.88
C VAL A 126 12.32 -9.16 -8.01
N ARG A 127 11.86 -7.91 -7.93
CA ARG A 127 11.07 -7.28 -8.98
C ARG A 127 11.80 -6.09 -9.53
N LEU A 128 11.80 -5.96 -10.84
CA LEU A 128 12.50 -4.92 -11.56
C LEU A 128 11.52 -4.08 -12.37
N GLU A 129 11.76 -2.78 -12.40
CA GLU A 129 11.10 -1.84 -13.31
C GLU A 129 12.16 -1.04 -14.06
N ASN A 130 11.81 -0.56 -15.24
CA ASN A 130 12.61 0.41 -15.97
C ASN A 130 11.87 1.75 -15.95
N ARG A 131 12.40 2.72 -15.21
CA ARG A 131 11.92 4.11 -15.20
C ARG A 131 12.94 4.99 -15.90
N ASP A 132 12.48 5.73 -16.91
CA ASP A 132 13.31 6.69 -17.66
C ASP A 132 14.62 6.09 -18.22
N GLY A 133 14.58 4.81 -18.63
CA GLY A 133 15.74 4.10 -19.15
C GLY A 133 16.66 3.50 -18.09
N GLN A 134 16.38 3.71 -16.81
CA GLN A 134 17.16 3.16 -15.70
C GLN A 134 16.44 1.97 -15.05
N TRP A 135 17.18 0.89 -14.86
CA TRP A 135 16.71 -0.28 -14.15
C TRP A 135 16.83 -0.08 -12.65
N GLN A 136 15.74 -0.33 -11.94
CA GLN A 136 15.67 -0.28 -10.48
C GLN A 136 14.75 -1.38 -9.97
N GLN A 137 14.78 -1.62 -8.66
CA GLN A 137 13.82 -2.52 -8.02
C GLN A 137 12.42 -1.90 -8.11
N ALA A 138 11.43 -2.67 -8.56
CA ALA A 138 10.04 -2.21 -8.61
C ALA A 138 9.50 -2.09 -7.18
N ARG A 139 9.38 -0.86 -6.70
CA ARG A 139 8.82 -0.53 -5.39
C ARG A 139 7.37 -0.10 -5.56
N ASN A 140 6.48 -0.58 -4.70
CA ASN A 140 5.04 -0.28 -4.72
C ASN A 140 4.31 -0.85 -5.95
N ALA A 141 4.66 -2.07 -6.35
CA ALA A 141 4.01 -2.69 -7.49
C ALA A 141 2.49 -2.84 -7.24
N PRO A 142 1.61 -2.30 -8.11
CA PRO A 142 0.18 -2.14 -7.85
C PRO A 142 -0.65 -3.43 -7.90
N GLY A 143 -0.03 -4.60 -8.07
CA GLY A 143 -0.76 -5.86 -8.23
C GLY A 143 -0.05 -7.04 -7.58
N LEU A 144 -0.82 -7.88 -6.90
CA LEU A 144 -0.42 -9.21 -6.48
C LEU A 144 -1.57 -10.17 -6.78
N LYS A 145 -1.48 -10.83 -7.93
CA LYS A 145 -2.23 -12.04 -8.25
C LYS A 145 -1.27 -13.24 -8.31
N GLY A 146 -0.93 -13.80 -7.15
CA GLY A 146 -0.54 -15.21 -7.05
C GLY A 146 0.90 -15.50 -6.62
N GLY A 147 1.03 -16.42 -5.66
CA GLY A 147 2.30 -17.07 -5.34
C GLY A 147 2.41 -17.63 -3.92
N ALA A 148 1.64 -17.12 -2.96
CA ALA A 148 1.55 -17.61 -1.60
C ALA A 148 0.57 -18.80 -1.48
N PRO A 149 0.56 -19.57 -0.37
CA PRO A 149 -0.57 -20.44 -0.01
C PRO A 149 -1.90 -19.72 -0.26
N GLU A 150 -2.96 -20.46 -0.62
CA GLU A 150 -4.26 -19.85 -0.99
C GLU A 150 -4.61 -18.76 0.03
N PRO A 151 -4.54 -17.48 -0.39
CA PRO A 151 -4.68 -16.40 0.56
C PRO A 151 -6.10 -16.46 1.11
N VAL A 152 -6.24 -16.33 2.43
CA VAL A 152 -7.53 -16.00 3.02
C VAL A 152 -7.83 -14.59 2.54
N LEU A 153 -8.71 -14.47 1.56
CA LEU A 153 -9.09 -13.18 1.01
C LEU A 153 -10.17 -12.56 1.88
N ARG A 154 -10.06 -11.25 2.06
CA ARG A 154 -11.08 -10.43 2.69
C ARG A 154 -12.43 -10.64 2.01
N VAL A 155 -13.47 -10.86 2.81
CA VAL A 155 -14.86 -10.94 2.33
C VAL A 155 -15.33 -9.55 1.96
N MET A 156 -16.01 -9.44 0.81
CA MET A 156 -16.65 -8.21 0.36
C MET A 156 -18.15 -8.45 0.15
N ASP A 157 -18.99 -7.69 0.84
CA ASP A 157 -20.45 -7.76 0.71
C ASP A 157 -20.99 -6.48 0.06
N ALA A 158 -20.97 -6.48 -1.27
CA ALA A 158 -21.43 -5.34 -2.06
C ALA A 158 -22.95 -5.11 -1.92
N ASP A 159 -23.73 -6.17 -1.66
CA ASP A 159 -25.18 -6.07 -1.53
C ASP A 159 -25.56 -5.44 -0.19
N ALA A 160 -24.89 -5.82 0.91
CA ALA A 160 -25.06 -5.18 2.21
C ALA A 160 -24.65 -3.70 2.16
N ALA A 161 -23.49 -3.39 1.56
CA ALA A 161 -23.01 -2.02 1.42
C ALA A 161 -23.99 -1.14 0.63
N LYS A 162 -24.58 -1.67 -0.44
CA LYS A 162 -25.56 -0.96 -1.26
C LYS A 162 -26.84 -0.60 -0.49
N GLN A 163 -27.23 -1.37 0.52
CA GLN A 163 -28.41 -1.08 1.35
C GLN A 163 -28.21 0.12 2.29
N VAL A 164 -26.95 0.43 2.60
CA VAL A 164 -26.58 1.55 3.50
C VAL A 164 -25.88 2.69 2.75
N ASP A 165 -25.87 2.66 1.41
CA ASP A 165 -25.30 3.71 0.57
C ASP A 165 -26.20 4.94 0.52
N LEU A 166 -26.22 5.69 1.62
CA LEU A 166 -27.09 6.82 1.85
C LEU A 166 -26.43 8.14 1.38
N PRO A 167 -27.24 9.16 1.05
CA PRO A 167 -26.72 10.47 0.69
C PRO A 167 -26.03 11.16 1.87
N VAL A 168 -24.90 11.82 1.59
CA VAL A 168 -24.15 12.60 2.57
C VAL A 168 -24.70 14.02 2.71
N PRO A 169 -24.46 14.72 3.83
CA PRO A 169 -24.90 16.11 3.99
C PRO A 169 -24.29 17.02 2.91
N GLN A 170 -25.06 18.03 2.46
CA GLN A 170 -24.74 18.82 1.27
C GLN A 170 -23.37 19.52 1.34
N ALA A 171 -22.98 20.01 2.52
CA ALA A 171 -21.69 20.68 2.69
C ALA A 171 -20.52 19.73 2.37
N TYR A 172 -20.58 18.46 2.79
CA TYR A 172 -19.56 17.45 2.48
C TYR A 172 -19.67 16.97 1.03
N ALA A 173 -20.88 16.93 0.46
CA ALA A 173 -21.05 16.64 -0.97
C ALA A 173 -20.30 17.63 -1.87
N ASN A 174 -20.29 18.91 -1.50
CA ASN A 174 -19.59 19.96 -2.23
C ASN A 174 -18.05 19.87 -2.10
N ALA A 175 -17.55 19.23 -1.04
CA ALA A 175 -16.11 19.05 -0.80
C ALA A 175 -15.50 18.03 -1.77
N ASN A 176 -16.32 17.19 -2.40
CA ASN A 176 -15.87 16.19 -3.35
C ASN A 176 -15.24 16.83 -4.61
N ARG A 177 -13.92 16.63 -4.79
CA ARG A 177 -13.12 17.21 -5.88
C ARG A 177 -13.67 16.90 -7.28
N VAL A 178 -14.26 15.72 -7.48
CA VAL A 178 -14.83 15.30 -8.77
C VAL A 178 -16.08 16.11 -9.11
N ARG A 179 -16.83 16.56 -8.10
CA ARG A 179 -18.05 17.37 -8.27
C ARG A 179 -17.82 18.87 -8.22
N GLN A 180 -16.68 19.35 -7.73
CA GLN A 180 -16.35 20.79 -7.71
C GLN A 180 -16.41 21.45 -9.09
N PHE A 181 -16.22 20.68 -10.17
CA PHE A 181 -16.27 21.16 -11.56
C PHE A 181 -17.51 20.70 -12.35
N GLY A 182 -18.43 19.97 -11.73
CA GLY A 182 -19.65 19.45 -12.36
C GLY A 182 -20.80 20.46 -12.30
N LEU A 183 -21.31 20.90 -13.45
CA LEU A 183 -22.42 21.88 -13.54
C LEU A 183 -23.80 21.33 -13.09
N ASN A 184 -23.93 20.03 -12.82
CA ASN A 184 -25.22 19.37 -12.56
C ASN A 184 -25.23 18.64 -11.20
N ASN A 185 -25.33 19.39 -10.10
CA ASN A 185 -25.50 18.85 -8.73
C ASN A 185 -26.96 18.46 -8.41
N GLU A 186 -27.68 17.84 -9.35
CA GLU A 186 -29.10 17.50 -9.15
C GLU A 186 -29.34 16.25 -8.30
N ARG A 187 -28.33 15.38 -8.14
CA ARG A 187 -28.43 14.17 -7.32
C ARG A 187 -27.55 14.29 -6.07
N PRO A 188 -28.07 13.96 -4.86
CA PRO A 188 -27.25 13.86 -3.66
C PRO A 188 -26.03 12.96 -3.89
N LEU A 189 -24.87 13.33 -3.32
CA LEU A 189 -23.68 12.48 -3.35
C LEU A 189 -23.92 11.29 -2.41
N PRO A 190 -23.89 10.03 -2.90
CA PRO A 190 -23.94 8.86 -2.03
C PRO A 190 -22.62 8.70 -1.28
N VAL A 191 -22.65 8.07 -0.10
CA VAL A 191 -21.44 7.90 0.73
C VAL A 191 -20.38 7.03 0.05
N SER A 192 -20.78 6.11 -0.83
CA SER A 192 -19.85 5.30 -1.63
C SER A 192 -18.95 6.10 -2.59
N GLU A 193 -19.32 7.34 -2.90
CA GLU A 193 -18.59 8.26 -3.77
C GLU A 193 -17.70 9.27 -3.00
N THR A 194 -17.67 9.24 -1.66
CA THR A 194 -16.78 10.13 -0.89
C THR A 194 -15.32 9.74 -1.06
N GLU A 195 -14.40 10.69 -0.84
CA GLU A 195 -12.96 10.48 -1.04
C GLU A 195 -12.45 9.35 -0.14
N THR A 196 -12.75 9.44 1.15
CA THR A 196 -12.38 8.44 2.16
C THR A 196 -12.88 7.03 1.76
N VAL A 197 -14.15 6.89 1.39
CA VAL A 197 -14.75 5.59 1.08
C VAL A 197 -14.22 5.03 -0.23
N SER A 198 -14.10 5.87 -1.26
CA SER A 198 -13.58 5.46 -2.56
C SER A 198 -12.14 4.95 -2.46
N GLU A 199 -11.28 5.66 -1.73
CA GLU A 199 -9.88 5.26 -1.52
C GLU A 199 -9.77 3.98 -0.69
N VAL A 200 -10.48 3.88 0.44
CA VAL A 200 -10.46 2.67 1.28
C VAL A 200 -10.98 1.47 0.49
N ARG A 201 -12.10 1.63 -0.24
CA ARG A 201 -12.66 0.57 -1.08
C ARG A 201 -11.65 0.12 -2.11
N LYS A 202 -11.08 1.05 -2.87
CA LYS A 202 -10.07 0.75 -3.89
C LYS A 202 -8.92 -0.03 -3.27
N PHE A 203 -8.35 0.49 -2.18
CA PHE A 203 -7.16 -0.10 -1.57
C PHE A 203 -7.44 -1.51 -1.01
N LEU A 204 -8.51 -1.71 -0.23
CA LEU A 204 -8.82 -3.03 0.34
C LEU A 204 -9.31 -4.03 -0.72
N SER A 205 -10.03 -3.59 -1.74
CA SER A 205 -10.59 -4.49 -2.76
C SER A 205 -9.63 -4.79 -3.90
N GLU A 206 -8.59 -3.99 -4.13
CA GLU A 206 -7.63 -4.15 -5.24
C GLU A 206 -6.23 -4.54 -4.74
N CYS A 207 -5.77 -3.95 -3.63
CA CYS A 207 -4.40 -4.06 -3.15
C CYS A 207 -4.27 -5.00 -1.93
N ALA A 208 -4.92 -4.67 -0.82
CA ALA A 208 -4.75 -5.31 0.49
C ALA A 208 -5.84 -6.35 0.78
N LYS A 209 -5.93 -7.39 -0.06
CA LYS A 209 -6.96 -8.44 0.06
C LYS A 209 -6.54 -9.60 0.97
N ASP A 210 -5.25 -9.87 1.08
CA ASP A 210 -4.73 -11.03 1.81
C ASP A 210 -4.75 -10.78 3.33
N VAL A 211 -5.68 -11.43 4.03
CA VAL A 211 -5.82 -11.35 5.48
C VAL A 211 -5.19 -12.54 6.22
N THR A 212 -4.45 -13.39 5.49
CA THR A 212 -3.80 -14.58 6.04
C THR A 212 -2.85 -14.22 7.16
N ARG A 213 -2.99 -14.89 8.31
CA ARG A 213 -2.01 -14.80 9.39
C ARG A 213 -0.79 -15.62 9.01
N ARG A 214 0.27 -14.94 8.57
CA ARG A 214 1.54 -15.59 8.23
C ARG A 214 2.27 -16.00 9.49
N GLU A 215 2.84 -17.20 9.48
CA GLU A 215 3.74 -17.61 10.56
C GLU A 215 4.98 -16.71 10.54
N GLY A 216 5.39 -16.28 11.73
CA GLY A 216 6.64 -15.57 11.91
C GLY A 216 6.63 -14.07 11.61
N PHE A 217 5.51 -13.37 11.82
CA PHE A 217 5.48 -11.89 11.77
C PHE A 217 6.61 -11.26 12.59
N ALA A 218 6.86 -11.78 13.80
CA ALA A 218 7.92 -11.28 14.68
C ALA A 218 9.31 -11.38 14.03
N GLN A 219 9.58 -12.44 13.26
CA GLN A 219 10.81 -12.55 12.46
C GLN A 219 10.79 -11.55 11.30
N GLY A 220 9.66 -11.43 10.58
CA GLY A 220 9.50 -10.46 9.51
C GLY A 220 9.68 -9.01 9.96
N PHE A 221 9.28 -8.67 11.19
CA PHE A 221 9.51 -7.34 11.77
C PHE A 221 11.01 -7.02 11.84
N ASP A 222 11.81 -7.94 12.39
CA ASP A 222 13.28 -7.78 12.48
C ASP A 222 13.95 -7.78 11.10
N GLU A 223 13.34 -8.42 10.11
CA GLU A 223 13.83 -8.44 8.74
C GLU A 223 13.62 -7.09 8.03
N TYR A 224 12.53 -6.39 8.33
CA TYR A 224 12.09 -5.20 7.59
C TYR A 224 12.35 -3.87 8.27
N PHE A 225 12.53 -3.86 9.59
CA PHE A 225 12.63 -2.63 10.37
C PHE A 225 13.88 -2.60 11.22
N ASP A 226 14.56 -1.45 11.19
CA ASP A 226 15.52 -1.06 12.21
C ASP A 226 14.83 -0.02 13.12
N VAL A 227 15.14 -0.03 14.42
CA VAL A 227 14.50 0.86 15.39
C VAL A 227 15.56 1.70 16.09
N SER A 228 15.31 3.01 16.16
CA SER A 228 16.13 3.94 16.93
C SER A 228 15.26 4.79 17.84
N ALA A 229 15.77 5.10 19.03
CA ALA A 229 15.15 6.00 19.97
C ALA A 229 15.91 7.33 20.01
N GLN A 230 15.16 8.42 20.14
CA GLN A 230 15.73 9.75 20.31
C GLN A 230 16.34 9.89 21.71
N GLN A 231 17.54 10.44 21.75
CA GLN A 231 18.24 10.84 22.96
C GLN A 231 17.86 12.27 23.36
N PRO A 232 18.11 12.68 24.62
CA PRO A 232 17.81 14.05 25.07
C PRO A 232 18.48 15.17 24.25
N ASP A 233 19.59 14.88 23.58
CA ASP A 233 20.29 15.80 22.69
C ASP A 233 19.68 15.89 21.27
N GLY A 234 18.63 15.12 21.01
CA GLY A 234 17.91 15.06 19.74
C GLY A 234 18.46 14.03 18.75
N THR A 235 19.55 13.34 19.07
CA THR A 235 20.13 12.30 18.20
C THR A 235 19.35 10.99 18.28
N TYR A 236 19.29 10.22 17.20
CA TYR A 236 18.67 8.89 17.20
C TYR A 236 19.75 7.81 17.31
N ILE A 237 19.59 6.90 18.27
CA ILE A 237 20.48 5.75 18.43
C ILE A 237 19.67 4.44 18.49
N PRO A 238 20.24 3.31 18.03
CA PRO A 238 19.60 2.01 18.18
C PRO A 238 19.21 1.72 19.63
N SER A 239 17.99 1.24 19.85
CA SER A 239 17.45 0.92 21.17
C SER A 239 16.79 -0.45 21.16
N GLU A 240 17.39 -1.43 21.85
CA GLU A 240 16.84 -2.80 21.94
C GLU A 240 15.50 -2.84 22.72
N GLU A 241 15.36 -1.97 23.73
CA GLU A 241 14.14 -1.85 24.53
C GLU A 241 12.97 -1.37 23.66
N THR A 242 13.13 -0.21 23.02
CA THR A 242 12.14 0.35 22.09
C THR A 242 11.85 -0.60 20.94
N HIS A 243 12.89 -1.28 20.42
CA HIS A 243 12.71 -2.29 19.38
C HIS A 243 11.79 -3.43 19.84
N THR A 244 12.04 -3.98 21.03
CA THR A 244 11.24 -5.07 21.60
C THR A 244 9.80 -4.64 21.83
N GLU A 245 9.59 -3.46 22.39
CA GLU A 245 8.25 -2.92 22.65
C GLU A 245 7.44 -2.69 21.37
N LEU A 246 8.04 -2.05 20.36
CA LEU A 246 7.39 -1.84 19.06
C LEU A 246 7.07 -3.18 18.39
N LYS A 247 8.02 -4.11 18.40
CA LYS A 247 7.83 -5.45 17.85
C LYS A 247 6.64 -6.16 18.51
N GLU A 248 6.57 -6.16 19.83
CA GLU A 248 5.44 -6.75 20.55
C GLU A 248 4.13 -6.03 20.23
N TYR A 249 4.14 -4.70 20.19
CA TYR A 249 2.97 -3.89 19.88
C TYR A 249 2.41 -4.20 18.49
N PHE A 250 3.25 -4.15 17.45
CA PHE A 250 2.82 -4.44 16.08
C PHE A 250 2.50 -5.93 15.87
N THR A 251 3.14 -6.84 16.59
CA THR A 251 2.75 -8.26 16.58
C THR A 251 1.33 -8.44 17.10
N ARG A 252 0.96 -7.76 18.20
CA ARG A 252 -0.42 -7.78 18.71
C ARG A 252 -1.42 -7.21 17.70
N LEU A 253 -1.07 -6.12 17.02
CA LEU A 253 -1.91 -5.56 15.96
C LEU A 253 -2.07 -6.52 14.78
N TYR A 254 -1.01 -7.18 14.34
CA TYR A 254 -1.06 -8.20 13.30
C TYR A 254 -1.94 -9.39 13.69
N ASP A 255 -1.87 -9.83 14.95
CA ASP A 255 -2.64 -10.94 15.46
C ASP A 255 -4.14 -10.61 15.58
N LYS A 256 -4.48 -9.40 16.03
CA LYS A 256 -5.87 -9.01 16.30
C LYS A 256 -6.58 -8.31 15.13
N SER A 257 -5.89 -7.45 14.40
CA SER A 257 -6.47 -6.66 13.33
C SER A 257 -6.29 -7.31 11.97
N GLU A 258 -7.41 -7.76 11.40
CA GLU A 258 -7.49 -8.22 10.01
C GLU A 258 -7.04 -7.11 9.04
N THR A 259 -7.38 -5.86 9.35
CA THR A 259 -6.97 -4.68 8.60
C THR A 259 -5.46 -4.51 8.62
N PHE A 260 -4.83 -4.41 9.78
CA PHE A 260 -3.38 -4.23 9.90
C PHE A 260 -2.63 -5.34 9.17
N ARG A 261 -3.05 -6.58 9.37
CA ARG A 261 -2.49 -7.74 8.70
C ARG A 261 -2.59 -7.66 7.18
N SER A 262 -3.72 -7.23 6.64
CA SER A 262 -3.86 -7.05 5.19
C SER A 262 -2.96 -5.95 4.63
N LEU A 263 -2.80 -4.84 5.35
CA LEU A 263 -1.91 -3.76 4.92
C LEU A 263 -0.44 -4.21 4.97
N TYR A 264 -0.06 -4.93 6.03
CA TYR A 264 1.29 -5.46 6.19
C TYR A 264 1.63 -6.49 5.11
N ASN A 265 0.74 -7.45 4.87
CA ASN A 265 0.91 -8.47 3.84
C ASN A 265 1.07 -7.81 2.46
N PHE A 266 0.23 -6.81 2.14
CA PHE A 266 0.37 -6.02 0.93
C PHE A 266 1.73 -5.30 0.85
N ALA A 267 2.17 -4.64 1.93
CA ALA A 267 3.42 -3.92 1.93
C ALA A 267 4.63 -4.85 1.69
N ALA A 268 4.65 -6.01 2.35
CA ALA A 268 5.71 -7.01 2.18
C ALA A 268 5.68 -7.57 0.76
N ASP A 269 4.50 -7.98 0.31
CA ASP A 269 4.37 -8.60 -1.00
C ASP A 269 4.64 -7.62 -2.13
N SER A 270 4.33 -6.33 -1.99
CA SER A 270 4.59 -5.27 -2.98
C SER A 270 6.03 -4.72 -2.93
N SER A 271 6.87 -5.31 -2.07
CA SER A 271 8.25 -4.87 -1.79
C SER A 271 8.34 -3.41 -1.33
N ARG A 272 7.28 -2.93 -0.67
CA ARG A 272 7.28 -1.64 0.03
C ARG A 272 8.02 -1.72 1.35
N ILE A 273 7.90 -2.86 2.03
CA ILE A 273 8.81 -3.31 3.08
C ILE A 273 9.54 -4.55 2.55
N ASP A 274 10.85 -4.65 2.80
CA ASP A 274 11.66 -5.73 2.26
C ASP A 274 12.95 -5.92 3.08
N PRO A 275 13.59 -7.12 3.06
CA PRO A 275 14.80 -7.39 3.83
C PRO A 275 16.09 -6.74 3.29
N ILE A 276 16.10 -6.27 2.04
CA ILE A 276 17.32 -5.73 1.40
C ILE A 276 17.58 -4.33 1.95
N GLN A 277 16.50 -3.54 2.08
CA GLN A 277 16.59 -2.19 2.61
C GLN A 277 15.53 -1.98 3.68
N ARG A 278 15.96 -2.03 4.93
CA ARG A 278 15.06 -1.88 6.07
C ARG A 278 14.55 -0.45 6.17
N TRP A 279 13.36 -0.31 6.74
CA TRP A 279 12.83 0.97 7.18
C TRP A 279 13.39 1.31 8.55
N LEU A 280 13.87 2.52 8.73
CA LEU A 280 14.24 3.04 10.04
C LEU A 280 12.99 3.62 10.72
N LEU A 281 12.63 3.05 11.87
CA LEU A 281 11.60 3.57 12.76
C LEU A 281 12.30 4.41 13.84
N ALA A 282 12.24 5.73 13.68
CA ALA A 282 12.85 6.71 14.56
C ALA A 282 11.81 7.23 15.57
N MET A 283 11.89 6.75 16.82
CA MET A 283 10.94 7.10 17.88
C MET A 283 11.44 8.31 18.67
N GLY A 284 10.64 9.38 18.69
CA GLY A 284 11.03 10.67 19.29
C GLY A 284 10.17 11.11 20.46
N GLU A 285 10.69 12.07 21.22
CA GLU A 285 10.00 12.67 22.38
C GLU A 285 9.50 14.11 22.16
N ARG A 286 9.90 14.78 21.06
CA ARG A 286 9.79 16.24 20.97
C ARG A 286 8.59 16.77 20.19
N ASP A 287 8.02 17.85 20.72
CA ASP A 287 6.92 18.65 20.17
C ASP A 287 7.23 19.32 18.80
N ASP A 288 8.48 19.36 18.38
CA ASP A 288 8.93 19.96 17.11
C ASP A 288 9.14 18.94 15.98
N ILE A 289 8.97 17.65 16.26
CA ILE A 289 9.06 16.60 15.24
C ILE A 289 7.72 16.54 14.52
N LYS A 290 7.76 16.75 13.20
CA LYS A 290 6.67 16.32 12.34
C LYS A 290 6.71 14.80 12.31
N TYR A 291 5.68 14.16 12.85
CA TYR A 291 5.47 12.75 12.58
C TYR A 291 5.24 12.60 11.09
N GLU A 292 6.12 11.86 10.43
CA GLU A 292 6.13 11.76 8.98
C GLU A 292 6.80 10.47 8.51
N VAL A 293 6.36 10.02 7.34
CA VAL A 293 6.97 8.93 6.59
C VAL A 293 7.71 9.50 5.38
N SER A 294 9.03 9.37 5.38
CA SER A 294 9.88 9.70 4.25
C SER A 294 10.15 8.45 3.41
N ASN A 295 9.48 8.34 2.26
CA ASN A 295 9.69 7.23 1.34
C ASN A 295 11.11 7.22 0.74
N ASP A 296 11.70 8.40 0.52
CA ASP A 296 13.01 8.53 -0.11
C ASP A 296 14.13 8.11 0.85
N LEU A 297 13.99 8.45 2.13
CA LEU A 297 14.95 8.07 3.17
C LEU A 297 14.64 6.69 3.78
N ARG A 298 13.44 6.15 3.54
CA ARG A 298 12.88 4.97 4.22
C ARG A 298 12.89 5.13 5.74
N GLU A 299 12.45 6.29 6.18
CA GLU A 299 12.38 6.67 7.59
C GLU A 299 10.92 6.94 7.97
N MET A 300 10.54 6.47 9.15
CA MET A 300 9.30 6.84 9.81
C MET A 300 9.64 7.50 11.14
N TYR A 301 9.18 8.73 11.32
CA TYR A 301 9.27 9.45 12.57
C TYR A 301 7.93 9.39 13.29
N ALA A 302 7.91 8.85 14.50
CA ALA A 302 6.69 8.68 15.28
C ALA A 302 6.96 8.87 16.78
N PRO A 303 5.94 9.17 17.61
CA PRO A 303 6.13 9.23 19.05
C PRO A 303 6.34 7.82 19.61
N HIS A 304 7.05 7.74 20.73
CA HIS A 304 7.15 6.50 21.50
C HIS A 304 5.75 6.06 22.01
N PRO A 305 5.37 4.77 21.93
CA PRO A 305 4.00 4.29 22.22
C PRO A 305 3.49 4.50 23.65
N ASP A 306 4.37 4.79 24.60
CA ASP A 306 4.00 5.04 26.01
C ASP A 306 4.19 6.51 26.41
N MET A 307 4.31 7.39 25.42
CA MET A 307 4.47 8.82 25.64
C MET A 307 3.13 9.55 25.65
N ALA A 308 3.03 10.56 26.51
CA ALA A 308 2.02 11.59 26.38
C ALA A 308 2.44 12.57 25.28
N VAL A 309 1.64 12.69 24.21
CA VAL A 309 1.93 13.65 23.15
C VAL A 309 1.34 15.00 23.53
N ASP A 310 2.19 15.98 23.86
CA ASP A 310 1.76 17.37 24.08
C ASP A 310 1.70 18.12 22.73
N TYR A 311 0.80 17.66 21.85
CA TYR A 311 0.62 18.31 20.56
C TYR A 311 -0.28 19.54 20.70
N PRO A 312 0.11 20.72 20.18
CA PRO A 312 -0.70 21.93 20.30
C PRO A 312 -2.03 21.86 19.55
N ALA A 313 -2.16 20.91 18.61
CA ALA A 313 -3.42 20.63 17.93
C ALA A 313 -4.13 19.41 18.55
N LYS A 314 -5.43 19.57 18.80
CA LYS A 314 -6.31 18.49 19.26
C LYS A 314 -7.09 17.92 18.09
N PHE A 315 -7.47 16.66 18.19
CA PHE A 315 -8.40 16.07 17.24
C PHE A 315 -9.82 16.44 17.60
N LEU A 316 -10.62 16.71 16.56
CA LEU A 316 -12.05 16.87 16.72
C LEU A 316 -12.69 15.48 16.76
N SER A 317 -13.31 15.14 17.88
CA SER A 317 -14.09 13.93 18.09
C SER A 317 -15.59 14.21 18.07
N LYS A 318 -16.39 13.22 18.45
CA LYS A 318 -17.86 13.27 18.41
C LYS A 318 -18.39 14.49 19.14
N ASN A 319 -19.48 15.05 18.62
CA ASN A 319 -20.13 16.27 19.14
C ASN A 319 -19.20 17.49 19.23
N GLY A 320 -18.10 17.50 18.46
CA GLY A 320 -17.15 18.61 18.45
C GLY A 320 -16.22 18.64 19.65
N GLU A 321 -16.07 17.52 20.37
CA GLU A 321 -15.13 17.41 21.48
C GLU A 321 -13.67 17.51 21.00
N PHE A 322 -12.82 18.14 21.80
CA PHE A 322 -11.39 18.17 21.56
C PHE A 322 -10.69 17.13 22.42
N VAL A 323 -9.99 16.23 21.74
CA VAL A 323 -9.30 15.11 22.35
C VAL A 323 -7.81 15.20 22.02
N ASP A 324 -6.99 14.89 23.03
CA ASP A 324 -5.54 14.78 22.85
C ASP A 324 -5.18 13.55 22.01
N ILE A 325 -4.07 13.66 21.29
CA ILE A 325 -3.61 12.60 20.39
C ILE A 325 -2.86 11.56 21.23
N ASP A 326 -3.39 10.35 21.27
CA ASP A 326 -2.69 9.21 21.89
C ASP A 326 -1.49 8.81 21.02
N SER A 327 -0.32 8.60 21.63
CA SER A 327 0.91 8.24 20.91
C SER A 327 0.79 6.94 20.13
N LYS A 328 -0.01 5.97 20.60
CA LYS A 328 -0.31 4.73 19.88
C LYS A 328 -1.16 4.98 18.66
N VAL A 329 -2.08 5.97 18.72
CA VAL A 329 -2.85 6.39 17.54
C VAL A 329 -1.92 6.99 16.49
N ALA A 330 -1.04 7.93 16.90
CA ALA A 330 -0.08 8.55 16.00
C ALA A 330 0.90 7.51 15.39
N LEU A 331 1.42 6.59 16.20
CA LEU A 331 2.30 5.51 15.74
C LEU A 331 1.61 4.61 14.70
N VAL A 332 0.34 4.24 14.92
CA VAL A 332 -0.42 3.43 13.96
C VAL A 332 -0.77 4.22 12.71
N HIS A 333 -1.00 5.53 12.83
CA HIS A 333 -1.23 6.43 11.70
C HIS A 333 -0.03 6.48 10.76
N GLU A 334 1.18 6.73 11.31
CA GLU A 334 2.40 6.74 10.51
C GLU A 334 2.74 5.37 9.95
N MET A 335 2.56 4.29 10.72
CA MET A 335 2.71 2.94 10.19
C MET A 335 1.73 2.67 9.04
N THR A 336 0.51 3.21 9.09
CA THR A 336 -0.46 3.09 8.00
C THR A 336 0.02 3.82 6.74
N HIS A 337 0.60 5.02 6.85
CA HIS A 337 1.28 5.67 5.72
C HIS A 337 2.41 4.80 5.16
N LEU A 338 3.25 4.26 6.03
CA LEU A 338 4.37 3.40 5.65
C LEU A 338 3.89 2.16 4.91
N LEU A 339 2.84 1.48 5.36
CA LEU A 339 2.36 0.25 4.75
C LEU A 339 1.55 0.48 3.46
N THR A 340 0.88 1.62 3.33
CA THR A 340 -0.06 1.86 2.21
C THR A 340 0.47 2.79 1.13
N GLY A 341 1.31 3.76 1.49
CA GLY A 341 1.71 4.86 0.61
C GLY A 341 0.61 5.85 0.30
N LEU A 342 -0.54 5.71 0.95
CA LEU A 342 -1.61 6.70 0.88
C LEU A 342 -1.17 7.97 1.61
N LYS A 343 -1.70 9.09 1.15
CA LYS A 343 -1.50 10.40 1.78
C LYS A 343 -2.76 10.79 2.53
N ASP A 344 -2.61 11.66 3.50
CA ASP A 344 -3.75 12.29 4.13
C ASP A 344 -4.46 13.25 3.16
N PRO A 345 -5.74 13.58 3.41
CA PRO A 345 -6.48 14.52 2.59
C PRO A 345 -5.74 15.83 2.43
N ASP A 346 -5.65 16.33 1.20
CA ASP A 346 -4.94 17.57 0.94
C ASP A 346 -5.72 18.77 1.51
N LEU A 347 -5.08 19.42 2.49
CA LEU A 347 -5.60 20.54 3.27
C LEU A 347 -5.29 21.91 2.67
N ALA A 348 -4.65 22.00 1.49
CA ALA A 348 -4.23 23.28 0.90
C ALA A 348 -5.38 24.30 0.85
N PHE A 349 -6.56 23.84 0.42
CA PHE A 349 -7.77 24.66 0.36
C PHE A 349 -8.23 25.22 1.72
N TRP A 350 -7.99 24.49 2.81
CA TRP A 350 -8.31 24.90 4.18
C TRP A 350 -7.25 25.84 4.77
N ASN A 351 -5.99 25.61 4.41
CA ASN A 351 -4.84 26.40 4.88
C ASN A 351 -4.74 27.77 4.19
N GLU A 352 -5.13 27.86 2.91
CA GLU A 352 -5.18 29.12 2.15
C GLU A 352 -6.27 30.07 2.66
N ALA A 353 -7.27 29.57 3.37
CA ALA A 353 -8.34 30.40 3.91
C ALA A 353 -7.78 31.43 4.92
N GLY A 354 -6.84 31.11 5.80
CA GLY A 354 -6.49 31.98 6.93
C GLY A 354 -7.67 32.18 7.91
N VAL A 355 -7.42 32.62 9.15
CA VAL A 355 -8.41 32.58 10.27
C VAL A 355 -9.56 33.62 10.13
N ASP A 356 -9.67 34.33 9.01
CA ASP A 356 -10.67 35.37 8.76
C ASP A 356 -11.98 34.83 8.13
N ARG A 357 -12.81 35.71 7.56
CA ARG A 357 -14.14 35.40 6.95
C ARG A 357 -14.14 34.22 5.96
N SER A 358 -12.98 33.89 5.43
CA SER A 358 -12.70 32.73 4.59
C SER A 358 -13.01 31.41 5.30
N VAL A 359 -12.52 31.13 6.51
CA VAL A 359 -12.76 29.83 7.19
C VAL A 359 -14.24 29.58 7.42
N ALA A 360 -14.99 30.57 7.93
CA ALA A 360 -16.42 30.38 8.14
C ALA A 360 -17.20 30.18 6.84
N HIS A 361 -16.77 30.82 5.74
CA HIS A 361 -17.34 30.61 4.42
C HIS A 361 -17.01 29.21 3.86
N THR A 362 -15.75 28.80 3.96
CA THR A 362 -15.25 27.49 3.58
C THR A 362 -16.01 26.38 4.32
N VAL A 363 -16.20 26.52 5.64
CA VAL A 363 -16.94 25.51 6.42
C VAL A 363 -18.41 25.40 6.01
N ARG A 364 -19.08 26.53 5.74
CA ARG A 364 -20.46 26.50 5.22
C ARG A 364 -20.56 25.79 3.88
N GLN A 365 -19.58 25.98 3.02
CA GLN A 365 -19.62 25.46 1.65
C GLN A 365 -19.16 24.01 1.56
N PHE A 366 -18.17 23.61 2.36
CA PHE A 366 -17.42 22.35 2.22
C PHE A 366 -17.38 21.48 3.50
N GLY A 367 -18.13 21.84 4.54
CA GLY A 367 -18.18 21.09 5.80
C GLY A 367 -16.90 21.29 6.63
N LEU A 368 -16.47 20.28 7.38
CA LEU A 368 -15.20 20.31 8.12
C LEU A 368 -14.10 19.46 7.46
N GLY A 369 -14.29 19.11 6.18
CA GLY A 369 -13.35 18.29 5.41
C GLY A 369 -13.52 16.78 5.63
N GLU A 370 -12.69 16.02 4.92
CA GLU A 370 -12.62 14.57 4.98
C GLU A 370 -11.77 14.09 6.16
N ARG A 371 -12.05 12.86 6.60
CA ARG A 371 -11.17 12.14 7.54
C ARG A 371 -9.96 11.52 6.85
N GLY A 372 -10.14 10.99 5.63
CA GLY A 372 -9.09 10.34 4.86
C GLY A 372 -8.97 8.85 5.11
N ALA A 373 -8.43 8.13 4.11
CA ALA A 373 -8.31 6.68 4.14
C ALA A 373 -7.34 6.19 5.21
N VAL A 374 -6.21 6.88 5.41
CA VAL A 374 -5.20 6.53 6.41
C VAL A 374 -5.80 6.57 7.81
N GLU A 375 -6.43 7.68 8.17
CA GLU A 375 -7.11 7.81 9.47
C GLU A 375 -8.26 6.81 9.62
N TYR A 376 -9.00 6.47 8.54
CA TYR A 376 -9.96 5.37 8.57
C TYR A 376 -9.30 4.04 8.94
N PHE A 377 -8.20 3.68 8.30
CA PHE A 377 -7.48 2.45 8.60
C PHE A 377 -6.94 2.45 10.02
N THR A 378 -6.33 3.54 10.48
CA THR A 378 -5.83 3.71 11.84
C THR A 378 -6.90 3.37 12.87
N GLN A 379 -8.07 4.01 12.77
CA GLN A 379 -9.16 3.78 13.71
C GLN A 379 -9.74 2.37 13.63
N ARG A 380 -9.85 1.82 12.42
CA ARG A 380 -10.33 0.45 12.23
C ARG A 380 -9.36 -0.57 12.84
N ILE A 381 -8.06 -0.40 12.62
CA ILE A 381 -7.01 -1.26 13.18
C ILE A 381 -7.07 -1.28 14.71
N LEU A 382 -7.16 -0.09 15.32
CA LEU A 382 -7.23 0.06 16.76
C LEU A 382 -8.52 -0.54 17.33
N ARG A 383 -9.66 -0.35 16.65
CA ARG A 383 -10.94 -0.96 17.04
C ARG A 383 -10.92 -2.49 16.97
N GLU A 384 -10.35 -3.05 15.90
CA GLU A 384 -10.17 -4.51 15.77
C GLU A 384 -9.19 -5.08 16.80
N ALA A 385 -8.28 -4.26 17.33
CA ALA A 385 -7.35 -4.62 18.40
C ALA A 385 -7.91 -4.42 19.82
N ASP A 386 -9.21 -4.10 19.96
CA ASP A 386 -9.90 -3.77 21.21
C ASP A 386 -9.41 -2.48 21.89
N ALA A 387 -8.69 -1.61 21.17
CA ALA A 387 -8.24 -0.33 21.71
C ALA A 387 -9.41 0.67 21.73
N LYS A 388 -9.58 1.32 22.89
CA LYS A 388 -10.60 2.36 23.08
C LYS A 388 -10.01 3.72 22.73
N VAL A 389 -10.10 4.08 21.46
CA VAL A 389 -9.65 5.37 20.96
C VAL A 389 -10.83 6.24 20.53
N PRO A 390 -10.86 7.53 20.89
CA PRO A 390 -11.88 8.45 20.39
C PRO A 390 -11.85 8.54 18.86
N GLN A 391 -13.03 8.55 18.25
CA GLN A 391 -13.15 8.65 16.79
C GLN A 391 -12.79 10.07 16.37
N ARG A 392 -11.69 10.25 15.63
CA ARG A 392 -11.39 11.50 14.92
C ARG A 392 -12.39 11.67 13.77
N GLN A 393 -13.00 12.85 13.70
CA GLN A 393 -14.06 13.17 12.75
C GLN A 393 -13.55 13.81 11.46
N THR A 394 -12.41 14.50 11.51
CA THR A 394 -11.81 15.18 10.35
C THR A 394 -10.30 15.20 10.46
N TYR A 395 -9.62 15.16 9.32
CA TYR A 395 -8.18 15.34 9.27
C TYR A 395 -7.76 16.80 9.49
N LEU A 396 -8.67 17.75 9.27
CA LEU A 396 -8.41 19.18 9.45
C LEU A 396 -7.86 19.47 10.86
N VAL A 397 -6.66 20.06 10.91
CA VAL A 397 -6.03 20.50 12.15
C VAL A 397 -6.86 21.62 12.76
N MET A 398 -7.61 21.29 13.81
CA MET A 398 -8.52 22.23 14.46
C MET A 398 -7.85 22.81 15.71
N THR A 399 -7.31 24.03 15.61
CA THR A 399 -6.81 24.74 16.79
C THR A 399 -7.98 25.32 17.60
N SER A 400 -7.76 25.62 18.89
CA SER A 400 -8.74 26.30 19.75
C SER A 400 -9.25 27.62 19.16
N ALA A 401 -8.38 28.35 18.45
CA ALA A 401 -8.75 29.59 17.78
C ALA A 401 -9.71 29.35 16.60
N VAL A 402 -9.44 28.34 15.76
CA VAL A 402 -10.29 27.98 14.62
C VAL A 402 -11.64 27.47 15.12
N LYS A 403 -11.67 26.58 16.11
CA LYS A 403 -12.91 26.07 16.73
C LYS A 403 -13.79 27.20 17.27
N ALA A 404 -13.21 28.08 18.09
CA ALA A 404 -13.92 29.23 18.63
C ALA A 404 -14.46 30.15 17.51
N HIS A 405 -13.73 30.29 16.40
CA HIS A 405 -14.18 31.07 15.25
C HIS A 405 -15.39 30.44 14.55
N VAL A 406 -15.37 29.13 14.28
CA VAL A 406 -16.49 28.44 13.59
C VAL A 406 -17.74 28.36 14.46
N GLU A 407 -17.57 28.20 15.78
CA GLU A 407 -18.67 28.23 16.75
C GLU A 407 -19.28 29.63 16.86
N LYS A 408 -18.46 30.68 17.00
CA LYS A 408 -18.91 32.08 17.06
C LYS A 408 -19.70 32.50 15.82
N ASN A 409 -19.35 31.97 14.66
CA ASN A 409 -20.04 32.24 13.40
C ASN A 409 -21.23 31.30 13.11
N ASN A 410 -21.53 30.37 14.03
CA ASN A 410 -22.59 29.37 13.91
C ASN A 410 -22.51 28.55 12.61
N VAL A 411 -21.30 28.12 12.23
CA VAL A 411 -21.05 27.31 11.04
C VAL A 411 -20.58 25.89 11.37
N ALA A 412 -20.21 25.65 12.64
CA ALA A 412 -19.85 24.33 13.12
C ALA A 412 -21.10 23.46 13.28
N ASN A 413 -21.36 22.57 12.33
CA ASN A 413 -22.42 21.57 12.43
C ASN A 413 -21.82 20.19 12.79
N TYR A 414 -21.50 19.99 14.06
CA TYR A 414 -20.90 18.75 14.54
C TYR A 414 -21.84 17.53 14.41
N VAL A 415 -23.16 17.74 14.47
CA VAL A 415 -24.14 16.65 14.27
C VAL A 415 -24.10 16.12 12.84
N GLU A 416 -24.00 17.01 11.85
CA GLU A 416 -23.83 16.60 10.45
C GLU A 416 -22.46 15.97 10.19
N LEU A 417 -21.40 16.44 10.85
CA LEU A 417 -20.08 15.81 10.79
C LEU A 417 -20.12 14.38 11.34
N ASP A 418 -20.67 14.19 12.54
CA ASP A 418 -20.79 12.87 13.17
C ASP A 418 -21.62 11.92 12.31
N ARG A 419 -22.71 12.42 11.71
CA ARG A 419 -23.52 11.66 10.76
C ARG A 419 -22.72 11.31 9.52
N TYR A 420 -21.98 12.25 8.94
CA TYR A 420 -21.16 12.05 7.75
C TYR A 420 -20.15 10.91 7.96
N VAL A 421 -19.39 10.98 9.06
CA VAL A 421 -18.38 9.98 9.39
C VAL A 421 -19.01 8.64 9.75
N SER A 422 -20.15 8.63 10.44
CA SER A 422 -20.87 7.37 10.75
C SER A 422 -21.37 6.68 9.47
N LEU A 423 -21.87 7.42 8.48
CA LEU A 423 -22.24 6.85 7.19
C LEU A 423 -21.04 6.20 6.48
N GLN A 424 -19.85 6.81 6.55
CA GLN A 424 -18.63 6.24 5.96
C GLN A 424 -18.24 4.93 6.67
N ASP A 425 -18.23 4.94 8.01
CA ASP A 425 -17.91 3.78 8.83
C ASP A 425 -18.94 2.64 8.60
N ASP A 426 -20.23 2.94 8.60
CA ASP A 426 -21.32 1.96 8.40
C ASP A 426 -21.23 1.32 7.01
N TYR A 427 -21.02 2.14 5.96
CA TYR A 427 -20.85 1.64 4.60
C TYR A 427 -19.63 0.74 4.46
N LEU A 428 -18.47 1.15 4.99
CA LEU A 428 -17.23 0.38 4.88
C LEU A 428 -17.22 -0.87 5.78
N ALA A 429 -17.94 -0.85 6.90
CA ALA A 429 -18.17 -2.02 7.74
C ALA A 429 -19.13 -3.01 7.07
N ALA A 430 -20.17 -2.54 6.38
CA ALA A 430 -21.04 -3.39 5.59
C ALA A 430 -20.31 -3.99 4.37
N LEU A 431 -19.48 -3.19 3.70
CA LEU A 431 -18.73 -3.64 2.53
C LEU A 431 -17.62 -4.64 2.88
N PHE A 432 -16.91 -4.38 3.98
CA PHE A 432 -15.82 -5.22 4.47
C PHE A 432 -16.11 -5.62 5.91
N PRO A 433 -17.00 -6.59 6.14
CA PRO A 433 -17.32 -7.04 7.49
C PRO A 433 -16.06 -7.62 8.15
N GLY A 434 -15.79 -7.23 9.39
CA GLY A 434 -14.72 -7.87 10.17
C GLY A 434 -15.10 -9.33 10.47
N ALA A 435 -14.15 -10.26 10.36
CA ALA A 435 -14.39 -11.63 10.78
C ALA A 435 -14.64 -11.68 12.30
N VAL A 436 -15.86 -12.09 12.69
CA VAL A 436 -16.25 -12.29 14.11
C VAL A 436 -15.65 -13.58 14.70
N GLU A 437 -15.04 -14.45 13.89
CA GLU A 437 -14.35 -15.64 14.39
C GLU A 437 -13.01 -15.81 13.69
N GLN A 438 -11.92 -15.76 14.46
CA GLN A 438 -10.63 -16.23 14.00
C GLN A 438 -10.79 -17.70 13.58
N PRO A 439 -10.49 -18.11 12.34
CA PRO A 439 -10.25 -19.52 12.11
C PRO A 439 -8.99 -19.87 12.91
N ALA A 440 -9.20 -20.59 14.01
CA ALA A 440 -8.14 -21.23 14.75
C ALA A 440 -7.23 -22.00 13.79
N PHE A 441 -5.94 -21.99 14.05
CA PHE A 441 -4.96 -22.80 13.32
C PHE A 441 -5.47 -24.23 13.13
N GLY A 442 -5.40 -24.70 11.89
CA GLY A 442 -5.25 -26.11 11.56
C GLY A 442 -6.48 -27.00 11.66
N ARG A 443 -7.32 -26.97 10.63
CA ARG A 443 -7.52 -28.16 9.78
C ARG A 443 -7.79 -27.68 8.37
N ALA A 444 -6.74 -27.59 7.56
CA ALA A 444 -6.91 -27.99 6.18
C ALA A 444 -7.47 -29.42 6.25
N ARG A 445 -8.78 -29.57 6.05
CA ARG A 445 -9.34 -30.87 5.72
C ARG A 445 -8.74 -31.18 4.35
N ALA A 446 -7.68 -31.96 4.34
CA ALA A 446 -7.34 -32.78 3.20
C ALA A 446 -8.51 -33.76 3.01
N HIS A 447 -9.65 -33.29 2.46
CA HIS A 447 -10.80 -34.07 2.00
C HIS A 447 -11.90 -33.14 1.45
N GLU A 448 -11.57 -32.25 0.51
CA GLU A 448 -12.61 -31.68 -0.39
C GLU A 448 -12.21 -31.71 -1.89
N SER A 449 -11.14 -32.43 -2.24
CA SER A 449 -10.81 -32.73 -3.65
C SER A 449 -11.29 -34.10 -4.15
N ASP A 450 -11.81 -34.99 -3.28
CA ASP A 450 -12.25 -36.34 -3.68
C ASP A 450 -13.78 -36.53 -3.58
N ARG A 451 -14.55 -35.58 -4.13
CA ARG A 451 -15.92 -35.86 -4.57
C ARG A 451 -15.96 -36.16 -6.07
N PHE A 452 -15.12 -37.10 -6.48
CA PHE A 452 -15.46 -38.05 -7.53
C PHE A 452 -14.93 -39.42 -7.12
N VAL A 453 -15.83 -40.41 -7.16
CA VAL A 453 -15.60 -41.87 -7.06
C VAL A 453 -15.68 -42.50 -5.66
N GLY A 454 -16.69 -43.36 -5.49
CA GLY A 454 -16.52 -44.67 -4.84
C GLY A 454 -16.89 -44.79 -3.36
N SER A 455 -17.98 -45.49 -3.11
CA SER A 455 -18.39 -46.05 -1.82
C SER A 455 -17.34 -46.97 -1.19
N ASP A 456 -17.05 -46.80 0.10
CA ASP A 456 -16.68 -47.92 0.97
C ASP A 456 -17.14 -47.66 2.42
N PRO A 457 -17.94 -48.54 3.05
CA PRO A 457 -18.50 -48.33 4.37
C PRO A 457 -17.80 -49.20 5.42
N ASP A 458 -16.52 -48.95 5.73
CA ASP A 458 -15.90 -49.53 6.93
C ASP A 458 -14.57 -48.84 7.26
N ASN A 459 -14.58 -47.90 8.21
CA ASN A 459 -13.43 -47.80 9.12
C ASN A 459 -13.80 -47.16 10.46
N LYS A 460 -13.80 -48.03 11.48
CA LYS A 460 -13.88 -47.71 12.90
C LYS A 460 -12.49 -47.34 13.41
N HIS A 461 -12.47 -46.53 14.47
CA HIS A 461 -11.34 -46.20 15.35
C HIS A 461 -10.48 -44.99 14.95
N TYR A 462 -10.65 -43.87 15.67
CA TYR A 462 -9.55 -43.29 16.46
C TYR A 462 -10.11 -42.32 17.52
N SER A 463 -9.84 -42.64 18.78
CA SER A 463 -10.09 -41.84 19.98
C SER A 463 -8.79 -41.14 20.41
N GLY A 464 -8.84 -39.84 20.70
CA GLY A 464 -7.70 -39.05 21.21
C GLY A 464 -8.16 -37.73 21.86
N PRO A 465 -7.35 -37.15 22.76
CA PRO A 465 -7.79 -36.83 24.13
C PRO A 465 -8.36 -35.43 24.34
N THR A 466 -9.36 -35.35 25.22
CA THR A 466 -9.88 -34.14 25.84
C THR A 466 -8.86 -33.57 26.83
N GLY A 467 -8.34 -32.37 26.53
CA GLY A 467 -7.55 -31.56 27.47
C GLY A 467 -8.08 -30.14 27.49
N SER A 468 -9.06 -29.87 28.37
CA SER A 468 -9.59 -28.53 28.64
C SER A 468 -8.66 -27.78 29.60
N GLY A 469 -7.81 -26.89 29.07
CA GLY A 469 -7.12 -25.87 29.87
C GLY A 469 -7.93 -24.58 29.86
N LYS A 470 -8.47 -24.18 31.02
CA LYS A 470 -9.00 -22.83 31.23
C LYS A 470 -7.81 -21.89 31.45
N PHE A 471 -7.69 -20.85 30.62
CA PHE A 471 -6.84 -19.70 30.87
C PHE A 471 -7.70 -18.60 31.47
N ASP A 472 -7.48 -18.28 32.75
CA ASP A 472 -7.93 -17.03 33.35
C ASP A 472 -6.85 -15.96 33.06
N LEU A 473 -7.27 -14.81 32.51
CA LEU A 473 -6.41 -13.66 32.20
C LEU A 473 -6.65 -12.54 33.22
N ASP A 474 -5.57 -12.07 33.82
CA ASP A 474 -5.55 -10.94 34.77
C ASP A 474 -5.64 -9.57 34.03
N PRO A 475 -6.44 -8.60 34.51
CA PRO A 475 -6.70 -7.32 33.83
C PRO A 475 -5.74 -6.19 34.27
N VAL A 476 -4.42 -6.41 34.24
CA VAL A 476 -3.46 -5.47 34.88
C VAL A 476 -3.00 -4.31 33.98
N TYR A 477 -3.14 -4.36 32.66
CA TYR A 477 -2.45 -3.40 31.77
C TYR A 477 -3.27 -2.24 31.19
N TRP A 478 -4.47 -1.98 31.69
CA TRP A 478 -5.26 -0.81 31.27
C TRP A 478 -5.80 -0.07 32.48
N LYS A 479 -4.94 0.73 33.13
CA LYS A 479 -5.43 1.80 34.00
C LYS A 479 -5.25 3.14 33.27
N PRO A 480 -6.32 3.96 33.19
CA PRO A 480 -6.20 5.32 32.71
C PRO A 480 -5.44 6.14 33.76
N SER A 481 -4.42 6.88 33.32
CA SER A 481 -3.84 8.00 34.05
C SER A 481 -4.46 9.30 33.59
#